data_AF-A0A419FB21-F1
#
_entry.id   AF-A0A419FB21-F1
#
_cell.length_a   1.000
_cell.length_b   1.000
_cell.length_c   1.000
_cell.angle_alpha   90.00
_cell.angle_beta   90.00
_cell.angle_gamma   90.00
#
_symmetry.space_group_name_H-M   'P 1'
#
loop_
_entity.id
_entity.type
_entity.pdbx_description
1 polymer ?
#
loop_
_entity_poly.entity_id
_entity_poly.type
_entity_poly.pdbx_seq_one_letter_code
_entity_poly.pdbx_strand_id
1 'polypeptide(L)'
;MLPLSHTIRRPGRYLLPLLLLALALRLAFLGQKPFWSDEGVGWWMALGEVTRDAPRIYPWAFGWAPGLLGWHEAAGRLPSVLAGVLLVAVIYALGKALSGPRTGLYAAALATVSAYLVPMSQEMRLYSLLGLEIAVALWAFLRMEEGKGGWGAWLVLLAAGVAGQYTHCFFLAVLGYLGAAGFLKAGWRNWRAWGKYALLLAAVALAALPEMQLSAGVAQARPHLLASDLAHLGTNAGRVVRSYFAFHFGSYLTNLPGGLKAYLGSHPLYLAGAAAMALTGMVAIFCTLWTAASLAGGRSFRAWAVRLLLGMLVLFTLIFLAVDVSTAAHLVFVYVPFLLLTALFLSVSQGRYGKAGLGLLALLSVVSLAAHYRSPQFPHERADWRAAGRLLQSQWQPGDALFMLRARDAWYTLKFYYPDLTEEALYQPRHDSVSAGAAERSARWAQYQRTRRFDDLLRDHPRVWVLESDAGWDPPGPAQSWDFGPNLQVHRLERSDSRVLSAAETAP
;
A
#
# COMPACT_ATOMS: atom_id res chain seq x y z
N MET A 1 -25.87 32.90 -6.06
CA MET A 1 -25.07 32.41 -7.22
C MET A 1 -23.81 33.26 -7.30
N LEU A 2 -22.64 32.71 -6.98
CA LEU A 2 -21.35 33.41 -7.17
C LEU A 2 -20.82 33.10 -8.58
N PRO A 3 -20.42 34.10 -9.38
CA PRO A 3 -19.88 33.89 -10.72
C PRO A 3 -18.43 33.38 -10.59
N LEU A 4 -18.22 32.08 -10.81
CA LEU A 4 -16.88 31.48 -10.89
C LEU A 4 -16.59 31.10 -12.34
N SER A 5 -16.24 32.08 -13.17
CA SER A 5 -15.77 31.85 -14.55
C SER A 5 -14.46 32.56 -14.84
N HIS A 6 -13.44 32.36 -13.99
CA HIS A 6 -12.06 32.45 -14.48
C HIS A 6 -11.76 31.18 -15.30
N THR A 7 -12.13 31.21 -16.57
CA THR A 7 -11.84 30.16 -17.54
C THR A 7 -10.34 30.12 -17.81
N ILE A 8 -9.67 29.08 -17.34
CA ILE A 8 -8.29 28.78 -17.73
C ILE A 8 -8.30 28.42 -19.22
N ARG A 9 -7.92 29.37 -20.09
CA ARG A 9 -8.04 29.24 -21.55
C ARG A 9 -7.16 28.13 -22.15
N ARG A 10 -6.09 27.70 -21.45
CA ARG A 10 -5.13 26.67 -21.95
C ARG A 10 -4.67 25.73 -20.82
N PRO A 11 -5.51 24.79 -20.36
CA PRO A 11 -5.16 23.91 -19.24
C PRO A 11 -3.97 22.98 -19.56
N GLY A 12 -3.76 22.63 -20.83
CA GLY A 12 -2.62 21.80 -21.27
C GLY A 12 -1.25 22.40 -20.95
N ARG A 13 -1.14 23.73 -20.85
CA ARG A 13 0.11 24.42 -20.46
C ARG A 13 0.53 24.13 -19.02
N TYR A 14 -0.40 23.73 -18.16
CA TYR A 14 -0.13 23.46 -16.74
C TYR A 14 -0.12 21.96 -16.44
N LEU A 15 -0.92 21.17 -17.16
CA LEU A 15 -0.97 19.72 -16.94
C LEU A 15 0.34 19.03 -17.34
N LEU A 16 0.93 19.37 -18.49
CA LEU A 16 2.16 18.72 -18.93
C LEU A 16 3.32 18.93 -17.93
N PRO A 17 3.62 20.15 -17.44
CA PRO A 17 4.60 20.34 -16.38
C PRO A 17 4.29 19.54 -15.10
N LEU A 18 3.03 19.41 -14.72
CA LEU A 18 2.64 18.59 -13.56
C LEU A 18 2.92 17.10 -13.79
N LEU A 19 2.66 16.57 -14.99
CA LEU A 19 2.96 15.18 -15.32
C LEU A 19 4.46 14.91 -15.40
N LEU A 20 5.24 15.85 -15.96
CA LEU A 20 6.70 15.77 -15.98
C LEU A 20 7.27 15.83 -14.56
N LEU A 21 6.75 16.72 -13.70
CA LEU A 21 7.12 16.76 -12.29
C LEU A 21 6.71 15.48 -11.56
N ALA A 22 5.52 14.95 -11.82
CA ALA A 22 5.05 13.69 -11.23
C ALA A 22 5.96 12.52 -11.59
N LEU A 23 6.40 12.46 -12.86
CA LEU A 23 7.35 11.47 -13.35
C LEU A 23 8.73 11.66 -12.68
N ALA A 24 9.26 12.88 -12.65
CA ALA A 24 10.56 13.18 -12.06
C ALA A 24 10.60 12.81 -10.57
N LEU A 25 9.58 13.18 -9.80
CA LEU A 25 9.47 12.80 -8.38
C LEU A 25 9.43 11.27 -8.23
N ARG A 26 8.62 10.57 -9.03
CA ARG A 26 8.48 9.10 -8.91
C ARG A 26 9.71 8.34 -9.41
N LEU A 27 10.52 8.89 -10.31
CA LEU A 27 11.78 8.28 -10.74
C LEU A 27 12.95 8.59 -9.80
N ALA A 28 12.88 9.67 -9.02
CA ALA A 28 13.96 10.08 -8.14
C ALA A 28 14.32 8.95 -7.15
N PHE A 29 15.57 8.50 -7.20
CA PHE A 29 16.12 7.46 -6.30
C PHE A 29 15.42 6.09 -6.37
N LEU A 30 14.77 5.76 -7.49
CA LEU A 30 13.95 4.55 -7.63
C LEU A 30 14.70 3.23 -7.33
N GLY A 31 16.00 3.16 -7.62
CA GLY A 31 16.85 2.01 -7.34
C GLY A 31 17.71 2.14 -6.07
N GLN A 32 17.61 3.25 -5.34
CA GLN A 32 18.52 3.50 -4.21
C GLN A 32 18.19 2.57 -3.03
N LYS A 33 16.90 2.43 -2.70
CA LYS A 33 16.42 1.61 -1.59
C LYS A 33 16.36 0.13 -2.01
N PRO A 34 16.85 -0.81 -1.19
CA PRO A 34 16.65 -2.23 -1.46
C PRO A 34 15.14 -2.57 -1.45
N PHE A 35 14.77 -3.63 -2.18
CA PHE A 35 13.53 -4.35 -1.96
C PHE A 35 13.38 -4.78 -0.50
N TRP A 36 12.19 -4.56 0.03
CA TRP A 36 11.74 -5.18 1.29
C TRP A 36 10.93 -6.45 0.96
N SER A 37 10.57 -7.21 2.00
CA SER A 37 9.97 -8.55 1.88
C SER A 37 8.92 -8.68 0.76
N ASP A 38 7.90 -7.82 0.77
CA ASP A 38 6.79 -7.89 -0.18
C ASP A 38 7.19 -7.56 -1.63
N GLU A 39 8.21 -6.71 -1.84
CA GLU A 39 8.72 -6.41 -3.18
C GLU A 39 9.52 -7.58 -3.74
N GLY A 40 10.31 -8.25 -2.89
CA GLY A 40 11.02 -9.47 -3.27
C GLY A 40 10.04 -10.56 -3.68
N VAL A 41 9.00 -10.81 -2.90
CA VAL A 41 7.93 -11.76 -3.31
C VAL A 41 7.28 -11.30 -4.62
N GLY A 42 6.95 -10.01 -4.75
CA GLY A 42 6.36 -9.43 -5.96
C GLY A 42 7.21 -9.65 -7.22
N TRP A 43 8.55 -9.62 -7.09
CA TRP A 43 9.48 -9.95 -8.17
C TRP A 43 9.29 -11.36 -8.70
N TRP A 44 9.29 -12.36 -7.82
CA TRP A 44 9.14 -13.75 -8.23
C TRP A 44 7.70 -14.10 -8.63
N MET A 45 6.70 -13.40 -8.09
CA MET A 45 5.32 -13.46 -8.60
C MET A 45 5.25 -12.93 -10.04
N ALA A 46 5.96 -11.85 -10.36
CA ALA A 46 6.02 -11.29 -11.71
C ALA A 46 6.69 -12.22 -12.72
N LEU A 47 7.63 -13.05 -12.27
CA LEU A 47 8.27 -14.10 -13.08
C LEU A 47 7.45 -15.39 -13.16
N GLY A 48 6.35 -15.51 -12.39
CA GLY A 48 5.52 -16.72 -12.35
C GLY A 48 6.09 -17.86 -11.51
N GLU A 49 7.15 -17.61 -10.72
CA GLU A 49 7.77 -18.59 -9.82
C GLU A 49 7.03 -18.72 -8.48
N VAL A 50 6.14 -17.77 -8.15
CA VAL A 50 5.30 -17.79 -6.94
C VAL A 50 3.84 -17.64 -7.34
N THR A 51 3.05 -18.71 -7.19
CA THR A 51 1.68 -18.76 -7.75
C THR A 51 0.59 -19.18 -6.76
N ARG A 52 0.93 -19.75 -5.60
CA ARG A 52 -0.07 -20.43 -4.75
C ARG A 52 -1.00 -19.47 -4.00
N ASP A 53 -0.56 -18.24 -3.70
CA ASP A 53 -1.30 -17.22 -2.93
C ASP A 53 -1.17 -15.79 -3.52
N ALA A 54 -0.70 -15.68 -4.76
CA ALA A 54 -0.37 -14.40 -5.40
C ALA A 54 -1.52 -13.88 -6.27
N PRO A 55 -1.83 -12.56 -6.24
CA PRO A 55 -2.71 -11.96 -7.23
C PRO A 55 -2.22 -12.27 -8.65
N ARG A 56 -3.06 -12.93 -9.46
CA ARG A 56 -2.64 -13.41 -10.80
C ARG A 56 -2.26 -12.30 -11.79
N ILE A 57 -2.51 -11.04 -11.43
CA ILE A 57 -2.14 -9.89 -12.24
C ILE A 57 -0.63 -9.61 -12.24
N TYR A 58 0.16 -10.11 -11.27
CA TYR A 58 1.59 -9.78 -11.16
C TYR A 58 2.40 -10.04 -12.43
N PRO A 59 2.33 -11.22 -13.09
CA PRO A 59 3.02 -11.46 -14.35
C PRO A 59 2.67 -10.45 -15.45
N TRP A 60 1.40 -10.04 -15.53
CA TRP A 60 0.92 -9.10 -16.55
C TRP A 60 1.32 -7.66 -16.22
N ALA A 61 1.20 -7.27 -14.96
CA ALA A 61 1.51 -5.91 -14.51
C ALA A 61 3.01 -5.63 -14.46
N PHE A 62 3.82 -6.62 -14.05
CA PHE A 62 5.24 -6.43 -13.76
C PHE A 62 6.20 -7.32 -14.56
N GLY A 63 5.75 -8.47 -15.09
CA GLY A 63 6.64 -9.50 -15.66
C GLY A 63 7.40 -9.07 -16.93
N TRP A 64 6.92 -8.04 -17.62
CA TRP A 64 7.62 -7.45 -18.76
C TRP A 64 8.87 -6.64 -18.36
N ALA A 65 8.89 -6.06 -17.15
CA ALA A 65 9.93 -5.12 -16.76
C ALA A 65 11.32 -5.77 -16.57
N PRO A 66 11.46 -6.93 -15.90
CA PRO A 66 12.74 -7.62 -15.80
C PRO A 66 13.33 -7.99 -17.17
N GLY A 67 12.50 -8.48 -18.09
CA GLY A 67 12.95 -8.89 -19.43
C GLY A 67 13.40 -7.73 -20.32
N LEU A 68 12.81 -6.54 -20.16
CA LEU A 68 13.13 -5.36 -20.97
C LEU A 68 14.21 -4.46 -20.35
N LEU A 69 14.33 -4.43 -19.03
CA LEU A 69 15.17 -3.46 -18.32
C LEU A 69 16.29 -4.12 -17.50
N GLY A 70 16.22 -5.42 -17.25
CA GLY A 70 17.21 -6.18 -16.51
C GLY A 70 16.88 -6.42 -15.02
N TRP A 71 17.82 -7.06 -14.33
CA TRP A 71 17.68 -7.51 -12.94
C TRP A 71 18.13 -6.44 -11.94
N HIS A 72 17.25 -5.49 -11.61
CA HIS A 72 17.50 -4.49 -10.58
C HIS A 72 16.20 -3.87 -10.04
N GLU A 73 16.26 -3.22 -8.88
CA GLU A 73 15.07 -2.76 -8.15
C GLU A 73 14.27 -1.71 -8.92
N ALA A 74 14.97 -0.82 -9.63
CA ALA A 74 14.31 0.21 -10.44
C ALA A 74 13.48 -0.38 -11.59
N ALA A 75 13.89 -1.52 -12.17
CA ALA A 75 13.13 -2.20 -13.22
C ALA A 75 11.80 -2.70 -12.66
N GLY A 76 11.85 -3.40 -11.51
CA GLY A 76 10.65 -3.93 -10.85
C GLY A 76 9.66 -2.85 -10.38
N ARG A 77 10.13 -1.64 -10.06
CA ARG A 77 9.28 -0.54 -9.60
C ARG A 77 8.70 0.33 -10.72
N LEU A 78 9.25 0.27 -11.93
CA LEU A 78 8.81 1.13 -13.05
C LEU A 78 7.33 0.98 -13.39
N PRO A 79 6.71 -0.22 -13.40
CA PRO A 79 5.27 -0.36 -13.66
C PRO A 79 4.41 0.48 -12.69
N SER A 80 4.76 0.51 -11.41
CA SER A 80 4.09 1.33 -10.39
C SER A 80 4.30 2.83 -10.62
N VAL A 81 5.49 3.23 -11.08
CA VAL A 81 5.77 4.63 -11.46
C VAL A 81 4.84 5.07 -12.60
N LEU A 82 4.71 4.26 -13.65
CA LEU A 82 3.85 4.55 -14.79
C LEU A 82 2.39 4.63 -14.36
N ALA A 83 1.91 3.67 -13.57
CA ALA A 83 0.56 3.70 -13.01
C ALA A 83 0.32 4.96 -12.16
N GLY A 84 1.30 5.35 -11.33
CA GLY A 84 1.24 6.54 -10.50
C GLY A 84 1.19 7.86 -11.29
N VAL A 85 1.91 7.96 -12.41
CA VAL A 85 1.85 9.14 -13.30
C VAL A 85 0.53 9.20 -14.06
N LEU A 86 0.06 8.06 -14.59
CA LEU A 86 -1.25 7.98 -15.25
C LEU A 86 -2.39 8.32 -14.28
N LEU A 87 -2.29 7.91 -13.01
CA LEU A 87 -3.25 8.27 -11.97
C LEU A 87 -3.37 9.78 -11.81
N VAL A 88 -2.26 10.55 -11.86
CA VAL A 88 -2.31 12.03 -11.84
C VAL A 88 -3.13 12.59 -13.01
N ALA A 89 -2.97 12.02 -14.21
CA ALA A 89 -3.73 12.43 -15.39
C ALA A 89 -5.23 12.12 -15.27
N VAL A 90 -5.58 10.96 -14.71
CA VAL A 90 -6.99 10.57 -14.48
C VAL A 90 -7.62 11.43 -13.39
N ILE A 91 -6.89 11.74 -12.32
CA ILE A 91 -7.33 12.67 -11.25
C ILE A 91 -7.60 14.06 -11.83
N TYR A 92 -6.75 14.56 -12.74
CA TYR A 92 -7.02 15.80 -13.48
C TYR A 92 -8.35 15.72 -14.23
N ALA A 93 -8.56 14.64 -14.99
CA ALA A 93 -9.77 14.42 -15.78
C ALA A 93 -11.03 14.35 -14.89
N LEU A 94 -10.95 13.70 -13.72
CA LEU A 94 -12.00 13.66 -12.71
C LEU A 94 -12.31 15.04 -12.14
N GLY A 95 -11.30 15.80 -11.70
CA GLY A 95 -11.53 17.15 -11.18
C GLY A 95 -12.12 18.08 -12.24
N LYS A 96 -11.66 17.95 -13.51
CA LYS A 96 -12.22 18.67 -14.66
C LYS A 96 -13.69 18.30 -14.89
N ALA A 97 -14.02 17.02 -14.79
CA ALA A 97 -15.38 16.51 -14.92
C ALA A 97 -16.32 17.04 -13.83
N LEU A 98 -15.84 17.18 -12.59
CA LEU A 98 -16.66 17.57 -11.44
C LEU A 98 -17.01 19.06 -11.41
N SER A 99 -16.03 19.93 -11.65
CA SER A 99 -16.21 21.38 -11.48
C SER A 99 -15.34 22.23 -12.42
N GLY A 100 -14.77 21.63 -13.47
CA GLY A 100 -14.04 22.33 -14.52
C GLY A 100 -12.52 22.34 -14.37
N PRO A 101 -11.79 22.92 -15.34
CA PRO A 101 -10.34 22.74 -15.50
C PRO A 101 -9.52 23.15 -14.27
N ARG A 102 -10.00 24.15 -13.52
CA ARG A 102 -9.33 24.64 -12.31
C ARG A 102 -9.30 23.58 -11.21
N THR A 103 -10.43 22.95 -10.93
CA THR A 103 -10.53 21.84 -9.96
C THR A 103 -9.66 20.67 -10.41
N GLY A 104 -9.65 20.35 -11.71
CA GLY A 104 -8.75 19.35 -12.29
C GLY A 104 -7.27 19.64 -12.02
N LEU A 105 -6.82 20.87 -12.26
CA LEU A 105 -5.42 21.27 -12.01
C LEU A 105 -5.07 21.22 -10.53
N TYR A 106 -5.97 21.63 -9.63
CA TYR A 106 -5.74 21.51 -8.19
C TYR A 106 -5.64 20.06 -7.74
N ALA A 107 -6.51 19.18 -8.24
CA ALA A 107 -6.47 17.76 -7.93
C ALA A 107 -5.17 17.12 -8.45
N ALA A 108 -4.77 17.45 -9.68
CA ALA A 108 -3.52 16.99 -10.29
C ALA A 108 -2.28 17.48 -9.54
N ALA A 109 -2.26 18.75 -9.13
CA ALA A 109 -1.17 19.32 -8.36
C ALA A 109 -1.02 18.62 -7.00
N LEU A 110 -2.13 18.43 -6.27
CA LEU A 110 -2.12 17.68 -5.01
C LEU A 110 -1.64 16.23 -5.19
N ALA A 111 -2.09 15.55 -6.26
CA ALA A 111 -1.65 14.19 -6.57
C ALA A 111 -0.18 14.08 -7.00
N THR A 112 0.35 15.14 -7.66
CA THR A 112 1.73 15.20 -8.14
C THR A 112 2.71 15.18 -6.98
N VAL A 113 2.46 16.02 -5.95
CA VAL A 113 3.33 16.17 -4.77
C VAL A 113 2.86 15.36 -3.56
N SER A 114 1.90 14.46 -3.75
CA SER A 114 1.33 13.67 -2.65
C SER A 114 2.39 12.80 -1.96
N ALA A 115 2.58 13.03 -0.67
CA ALA A 115 3.43 12.23 0.20
C ALA A 115 2.92 10.79 0.42
N TYR A 116 1.74 10.47 -0.11
CA TYR A 116 1.17 9.13 -0.13
C TYR A 116 1.34 8.45 -1.48
N LEU A 117 0.95 9.11 -2.57
CA LEU A 117 1.00 8.51 -3.91
C LEU A 117 2.44 8.34 -4.43
N VAL A 118 3.37 9.22 -4.05
CA VAL A 118 4.76 9.10 -4.47
C VAL A 118 5.42 7.82 -3.92
N PRO A 119 5.43 7.55 -2.60
CA PRO A 119 5.94 6.29 -2.07
C PRO A 119 5.26 5.06 -2.69
N MET A 120 3.93 5.06 -2.82
CA MET A 120 3.18 3.96 -3.43
C MET A 120 3.53 3.73 -4.91
N SER A 121 4.04 4.76 -5.61
CA SER A 121 4.51 4.66 -6.99
C SER A 121 5.95 4.13 -7.09
N GLN A 122 6.70 4.15 -5.98
CA GLN A 122 8.10 3.73 -5.91
C GLN A 122 8.28 2.35 -5.28
N GLU A 123 7.21 1.55 -5.25
CA GLU A 123 7.22 0.20 -4.72
C GLU A 123 6.77 -0.79 -5.79
N MET A 124 7.40 -1.94 -5.87
CA MET A 124 6.98 -3.08 -6.69
C MET A 124 5.75 -3.76 -6.06
N ARG A 125 4.66 -2.99 -6.00
CA ARG A 125 3.39 -3.32 -5.35
C ARG A 125 2.24 -2.77 -6.18
N LEU A 126 1.09 -3.40 -6.05
CA LEU A 126 -0.08 -3.08 -6.88
C LEU A 126 -0.83 -1.79 -6.47
N TYR A 127 -0.43 -1.10 -5.39
CA TYR A 127 -1.22 0.02 -4.84
C TYR A 127 -1.41 1.19 -5.82
N SER A 128 -0.38 1.54 -6.61
CA SER A 128 -0.51 2.60 -7.62
C SER A 128 -1.42 2.19 -8.78
N LEU A 129 -1.36 0.93 -9.19
CA LEU A 129 -2.25 0.37 -10.21
C LEU A 129 -3.70 0.35 -9.71
N LEU A 130 -3.92 -0.10 -8.47
CA LEU A 130 -5.22 -0.08 -7.82
C LEU A 130 -5.83 1.33 -7.77
N GLY A 131 -5.03 2.33 -7.40
CA GLY A 131 -5.47 3.73 -7.39
C GLY A 131 -5.87 4.22 -8.78
N LEU A 132 -5.10 3.86 -9.81
CA LEU A 132 -5.42 4.15 -11.21
C LEU A 132 -6.74 3.49 -11.63
N GLU A 133 -6.93 2.21 -11.36
CA GLU A 133 -8.14 1.46 -11.71
C GLU A 133 -9.39 2.04 -11.03
N ILE A 134 -9.29 2.39 -9.75
CA ILE A 134 -10.38 3.07 -9.01
C ILE A 134 -10.71 4.42 -9.65
N ALA A 135 -9.68 5.22 -9.98
CA ALA A 135 -9.88 6.52 -10.61
C ALA A 135 -10.51 6.39 -12.01
N VAL A 136 -10.07 5.41 -12.81
CA VAL A 136 -10.64 5.13 -14.13
C VAL A 136 -12.08 4.66 -14.03
N ALA A 137 -12.39 3.76 -13.10
CA ALA A 137 -13.76 3.30 -12.84
C ALA A 137 -14.68 4.46 -12.44
N LEU A 138 -14.23 5.30 -11.51
CA LEU A 138 -14.96 6.49 -11.09
C LEU A 138 -15.16 7.48 -12.25
N TRP A 139 -14.14 7.68 -13.07
CA TRP A 139 -14.22 8.58 -14.23
C TRP A 139 -15.24 8.08 -15.25
N ALA A 140 -15.16 6.80 -15.61
CA ALA A 140 -16.06 6.16 -16.56
C ALA A 140 -17.51 6.22 -16.06
N PHE A 141 -17.72 5.88 -14.78
CA PHE A 141 -19.02 5.96 -14.12
C PHE A 141 -19.60 7.38 -14.15
N LEU A 142 -18.81 8.41 -13.78
CA LEU A 142 -19.26 9.80 -13.85
C LEU A 142 -19.51 10.28 -15.28
N ARG A 143 -18.86 9.71 -16.30
CA ARG A 143 -19.15 10.03 -17.70
C ARG A 143 -20.43 9.39 -18.20
N MET A 144 -20.71 8.15 -17.83
CA MET A 144 -21.99 7.51 -18.11
C MET A 144 -23.13 8.29 -17.47
N GLU A 145 -22.99 8.63 -16.19
CA GLU A 145 -24.03 9.27 -15.40
C GLU A 145 -24.28 10.73 -15.77
N GLU A 146 -23.31 11.40 -16.40
CA GLU A 146 -23.51 12.72 -17.02
C GLU A 146 -24.10 12.63 -18.44
N GLY A 147 -24.30 11.42 -18.99
CA GLY A 147 -24.76 11.21 -20.37
C GLY A 147 -23.69 11.50 -21.44
N LYS A 148 -22.41 11.61 -21.04
CA LYS A 148 -21.28 11.96 -21.93
C LYS A 148 -20.39 10.78 -22.33
N GLY A 149 -20.65 9.58 -21.81
CA GLY A 149 -19.77 8.41 -21.95
C GLY A 149 -20.17 7.39 -23.02
N GLY A 150 -21.44 7.36 -23.45
CA GLY A 150 -21.96 6.34 -24.37
C GLY A 150 -21.69 4.90 -23.89
N TRP A 151 -21.55 3.96 -24.83
CA TRP A 151 -21.18 2.57 -24.54
C TRP A 151 -19.69 2.42 -24.19
N GLY A 152 -18.82 3.30 -24.68
CA GLY A 152 -17.38 3.24 -24.41
C GLY A 152 -17.08 3.35 -22.92
N ALA A 153 -17.80 4.22 -22.19
CA ALA A 153 -17.61 4.32 -20.75
C ALA A 153 -18.08 3.07 -19.98
N TRP A 154 -19.05 2.29 -20.48
CA TRP A 154 -19.38 0.98 -19.92
C TRP A 154 -18.24 -0.02 -20.09
N LEU A 155 -17.60 -0.05 -21.27
CA LEU A 155 -16.45 -0.92 -21.49
C LEU A 155 -15.25 -0.52 -20.65
N VAL A 156 -14.99 0.78 -20.49
CA VAL A 156 -13.91 1.25 -19.60
C VAL A 156 -14.19 0.85 -18.16
N LEU A 157 -15.44 0.98 -17.70
CA LEU A 157 -15.82 0.57 -16.35
C LEU A 157 -15.72 -0.96 -16.17
N LEU A 158 -16.11 -1.75 -17.17
CA LEU A 158 -15.94 -3.20 -17.18
C LEU A 158 -14.46 -3.58 -17.13
N ALA A 159 -13.62 -2.99 -17.99
CA ALA A 159 -12.20 -3.27 -18.05
C ALA A 159 -11.49 -2.91 -16.74
N ALA A 160 -11.77 -1.73 -16.17
CA ALA A 160 -11.26 -1.32 -14.87
C ALA A 160 -11.79 -2.23 -13.75
N GLY A 161 -13.03 -2.68 -13.86
CA GLY A 161 -13.65 -3.63 -12.92
C GLY A 161 -12.98 -4.99 -12.89
N VAL A 162 -12.72 -5.57 -14.07
CA VAL A 162 -12.01 -6.85 -14.20
C VAL A 162 -10.58 -6.69 -13.72
N ALA A 163 -9.81 -5.74 -14.25
CA ALA A 163 -8.42 -5.52 -13.86
C ALA A 163 -8.29 -5.24 -12.35
N GLY A 164 -9.12 -4.34 -11.83
CA GLY A 164 -9.16 -4.01 -10.42
C GLY A 164 -9.48 -5.19 -9.51
N GLN A 165 -10.35 -6.11 -9.93
CA GLN A 165 -10.67 -7.31 -9.16
C GLN A 165 -9.50 -8.29 -9.08
N TYR A 166 -8.69 -8.38 -10.15
CA TYR A 166 -7.43 -9.13 -10.15
C TYR A 166 -6.32 -8.42 -9.37
N THR A 167 -6.43 -7.11 -9.17
CA THR A 167 -5.53 -6.33 -8.33
C THR A 167 -5.86 -6.48 -6.84
N HIS A 168 -7.14 -6.41 -6.47
CA HIS A 168 -7.56 -6.43 -5.07
C HIS A 168 -9.00 -6.97 -4.89
N CYS A 169 -9.18 -7.86 -3.91
CA CYS A 169 -10.47 -8.51 -3.62
C CYS A 169 -11.63 -7.54 -3.30
N PHE A 170 -11.37 -6.41 -2.62
CA PHE A 170 -12.35 -5.36 -2.35
C PHE A 170 -12.76 -4.50 -3.55
N PHE A 171 -12.19 -4.70 -4.75
CA PHE A 171 -12.59 -3.89 -5.91
C PHE A 171 -14.07 -4.09 -6.30
N LEU A 172 -14.61 -5.30 -6.12
CA LEU A 172 -16.04 -5.55 -6.32
C LEU A 172 -16.91 -4.68 -5.40
N ALA A 173 -16.45 -4.34 -4.19
CA ALA A 173 -17.16 -3.42 -3.31
C ALA A 173 -17.20 -1.98 -3.88
N VAL A 174 -16.15 -1.55 -4.59
CA VAL A 174 -16.15 -0.27 -5.33
C VAL A 174 -17.23 -0.30 -6.40
N LEU A 175 -17.28 -1.34 -7.23
CA LEU A 175 -18.29 -1.46 -8.29
C LEU A 175 -19.72 -1.57 -7.74
N GLY A 176 -19.90 -2.33 -6.66
CA GLY A 176 -21.17 -2.44 -5.96
C GLY A 176 -21.64 -1.09 -5.41
N TYR A 177 -20.73 -0.31 -4.84
CA TYR A 177 -21.01 1.06 -4.39
C TYR A 177 -21.42 1.98 -5.55
N LEU A 178 -20.67 1.98 -6.66
CA LEU A 178 -21.00 2.79 -7.84
C LEU A 178 -22.36 2.38 -8.43
N GLY A 179 -22.62 1.08 -8.56
CA GLY A 179 -23.91 0.55 -9.02
C GLY A 179 -25.07 0.96 -8.11
N ALA A 180 -24.89 0.89 -6.79
CA ALA A 180 -25.88 1.34 -5.81
C ALA A 180 -26.14 2.86 -5.91
N ALA A 181 -25.11 3.68 -6.12
CA ALA A 181 -25.27 5.11 -6.29
C ALA A 181 -25.99 5.49 -7.60
N GLY A 182 -25.67 4.79 -8.70
CA GLY A 182 -26.38 4.93 -9.97
C GLY A 182 -27.83 4.50 -9.84
N PHE A 183 -28.07 3.43 -9.10
CA PHE A 183 -29.41 2.96 -8.73
C PHE A 183 -30.22 4.03 -7.98
N LEU A 184 -29.68 4.58 -6.89
CA LEU A 184 -30.35 5.61 -6.10
C LEU A 184 -30.69 6.86 -6.93
N LYS A 185 -29.89 7.17 -7.95
CA LYS A 185 -30.16 8.27 -8.88
C LYS A 185 -31.25 7.92 -9.90
N ALA A 186 -31.23 6.72 -10.47
CA ALA A 186 -32.18 6.29 -11.49
C ALA A 186 -33.58 5.98 -10.92
N GLY A 187 -33.66 5.63 -9.64
CA GLY A 187 -34.89 5.30 -8.93
C GLY A 187 -35.32 3.84 -9.12
N TRP A 188 -36.07 3.33 -8.14
CA TRP A 188 -36.47 1.91 -8.03
C TRP A 188 -37.27 1.36 -9.22
N ARG A 189 -37.97 2.21 -9.96
CA ARG A 189 -38.84 1.78 -11.09
C ARG A 189 -38.10 1.56 -12.42
N ASN A 190 -36.83 1.96 -12.55
CA ASN A 190 -36.11 1.91 -13.82
C ASN A 190 -35.34 0.60 -14.03
N TRP A 191 -36.03 -0.55 -14.07
CA TRP A 191 -35.43 -1.90 -14.13
C TRP A 191 -34.39 -2.09 -15.25
N ARG A 192 -34.50 -1.37 -16.37
CA ARG A 192 -33.49 -1.42 -17.46
C ARG A 192 -32.14 -0.86 -17.03
N ALA A 193 -32.12 0.16 -16.16
CA ALA A 193 -30.88 0.65 -15.58
C ALA A 193 -30.25 -0.40 -14.64
N TRP A 194 -31.06 -1.11 -13.87
CA TRP A 194 -30.60 -2.21 -13.01
C TRP A 194 -29.96 -3.33 -13.81
N GLY A 195 -30.61 -3.76 -14.89
CA GLY A 195 -30.10 -4.85 -15.73
C GLY A 195 -28.68 -4.59 -16.23
N LYS A 196 -28.34 -3.34 -16.54
CA LYS A 196 -26.98 -2.97 -16.99
C LYS A 196 -25.94 -3.07 -15.88
N TYR A 197 -26.25 -2.54 -14.70
CA TYR A 197 -25.35 -2.61 -13.54
C TYR A 197 -25.20 -4.04 -13.00
N ALA A 198 -26.29 -4.80 -12.96
CA ALA A 198 -26.27 -6.21 -12.60
C ALA A 198 -25.46 -7.03 -13.61
N LEU A 199 -25.62 -6.79 -14.91
CA LEU A 199 -24.83 -7.45 -15.95
C LEU A 199 -23.33 -7.11 -15.84
N LEU A 200 -23.00 -5.84 -15.56
CA LEU A 200 -21.63 -5.41 -15.31
C LEU A 200 -21.02 -6.17 -14.11
N LEU A 201 -21.71 -6.19 -12.97
CA LEU A 201 -21.25 -6.90 -11.78
C LEU A 201 -21.13 -8.40 -12.03
N ALA A 202 -22.10 -9.00 -12.71
CA ALA A 202 -22.08 -10.41 -13.09
C ALA A 202 -20.91 -10.73 -14.03
N ALA A 203 -20.63 -9.87 -15.01
CA ALA A 203 -19.51 -10.04 -15.93
C ALA A 203 -18.15 -9.95 -15.20
N VAL A 204 -18.00 -9.00 -14.27
CA VAL A 204 -16.78 -8.89 -13.45
C VAL A 204 -16.64 -10.08 -12.51
N ALA A 205 -17.72 -10.51 -11.84
CA ALA A 205 -17.70 -11.67 -10.96
C ALA A 205 -17.37 -12.96 -11.74
N LEU A 206 -17.94 -13.13 -12.94
CA LEU A 206 -17.66 -14.25 -13.83
C LEU A 206 -16.19 -14.27 -14.26
N ALA A 207 -15.65 -13.11 -14.67
CA ALA A 207 -14.24 -12.98 -15.02
C ALA A 207 -13.31 -13.26 -13.82
N ALA A 208 -13.75 -12.94 -12.60
CA ALA A 208 -12.99 -13.16 -11.37
C ALA A 208 -13.12 -14.56 -10.76
N LEU A 209 -13.97 -15.44 -11.32
CA LEU A 209 -14.18 -16.79 -10.80
C LEU A 209 -12.88 -17.59 -10.59
N PRO A 210 -11.89 -17.57 -11.51
CA PRO A 210 -10.64 -18.31 -11.31
C PRO A 210 -9.88 -17.86 -10.05
N GLU A 211 -9.91 -16.57 -9.73
CA GLU A 211 -9.27 -16.01 -8.54
C GLU A 211 -10.04 -16.37 -7.25
N MET A 212 -11.38 -16.29 -7.32
CA MET A 212 -12.28 -16.60 -6.21
C MET A 212 -12.20 -18.07 -5.79
N GLN A 213 -12.04 -19.00 -6.74
CA GLN A 213 -11.91 -20.44 -6.45
C GLN A 213 -10.65 -20.78 -5.64
N LEU A 214 -9.55 -20.04 -5.86
CA LEU A 214 -8.31 -20.21 -5.10
C LEU A 214 -8.41 -19.59 -3.71
N SER A 215 -9.03 -18.41 -3.62
CA SER A 215 -9.21 -17.69 -2.36
C SER A 215 -10.23 -18.35 -1.43
N ALA A 216 -11.20 -19.09 -1.97
CA ALA A 216 -12.21 -19.83 -1.19
C ALA A 216 -11.57 -20.92 -0.30
N GLY A 217 -10.48 -21.55 -0.75
CA GLY A 217 -9.72 -22.50 0.06
C GLY A 217 -9.01 -21.85 1.27
N VAL A 218 -8.61 -20.59 1.15
CA VAL A 218 -7.98 -19.80 2.22
C VAL A 218 -9.03 -19.28 3.23
N ALA A 219 -10.20 -18.85 2.75
CA ALA A 219 -11.30 -18.38 3.59
C ALA A 219 -11.89 -19.49 4.49
N GLN A 220 -11.95 -20.73 4.00
CA GLN A 220 -12.37 -21.89 4.80
C GLN A 220 -11.41 -22.18 5.98
N ALA A 221 -10.16 -21.73 5.92
CA ALA A 221 -9.17 -21.94 6.97
C ALA A 221 -9.21 -20.89 8.11
N ARG A 222 -10.04 -19.84 8.03
CA ARG A 222 -10.10 -18.77 9.03
C ARG A 222 -11.52 -18.35 9.44
N PRO A 223 -12.33 -19.23 10.04
CA PRO A 223 -13.71 -18.93 10.45
C PRO A 223 -13.84 -17.97 11.65
N HIS A 224 -12.75 -17.62 12.34
CA HIS A 224 -12.78 -16.87 13.62
C HIS A 224 -12.73 -15.34 13.49
N LEU A 225 -12.64 -14.80 12.27
CA LEU A 225 -12.27 -13.39 12.02
C LEU A 225 -13.32 -12.36 12.46
N LEU A 226 -14.62 -12.62 12.29
CA LEU A 226 -15.66 -11.62 12.60
C LEU A 226 -15.74 -11.24 14.09
N ALA A 227 -15.56 -12.20 15.01
CA ALA A 227 -15.60 -11.93 16.44
C ALA A 227 -14.30 -11.26 16.94
N SER A 228 -13.14 -11.64 16.41
CA SER A 228 -11.86 -11.00 16.72
C SER A 228 -11.78 -9.58 16.16
N ASP A 229 -12.28 -9.35 14.95
CA ASP A 229 -12.19 -8.04 14.29
C ASP A 229 -13.06 -6.99 15.02
N LEU A 230 -14.25 -7.39 15.50
CA LEU A 230 -15.10 -6.53 16.32
C LEU A 230 -14.49 -6.21 17.70
N ALA A 231 -13.73 -7.14 18.28
CA ALA A 231 -13.00 -6.89 19.53
C ALA A 231 -11.85 -5.87 19.35
N HIS A 232 -11.38 -5.65 18.12
CA HIS A 232 -10.28 -4.73 17.82
C HIS A 232 -10.71 -3.34 17.33
N LEU A 233 -12.01 -3.00 17.35
CA LEU A 233 -12.55 -1.71 16.88
C LEU A 233 -11.78 -0.49 17.42
N GLY A 234 -11.43 -0.48 18.72
CA GLY A 234 -10.65 0.62 19.32
C GLY A 234 -9.23 0.74 18.74
N THR A 235 -8.55 -0.39 18.56
CA THR A 235 -7.23 -0.47 17.89
C THR A 235 -7.32 -0.05 16.43
N ASN A 236 -8.36 -0.49 15.72
CA ASN A 236 -8.59 -0.16 14.31
C ASN A 236 -8.87 1.32 14.12
N ALA A 237 -9.64 1.95 15.01
CA ALA A 237 -9.85 3.39 15.01
C ALA A 237 -8.52 4.15 15.11
N GLY A 238 -7.62 3.72 16.02
CA GLY A 238 -6.27 4.28 16.11
C GLY A 238 -5.46 4.10 14.81
N ARG A 239 -5.54 2.94 14.16
CA ARG A 239 -4.86 2.66 12.87
C ARG A 239 -5.42 3.50 11.73
N VAL A 240 -6.74 3.62 11.61
CA VAL A 240 -7.41 4.46 10.60
C VAL A 240 -6.98 5.92 10.78
N VAL A 241 -7.04 6.45 12.00
CA VAL A 241 -6.61 7.82 12.30
C VAL A 241 -5.13 8.06 11.94
N ARG A 242 -4.24 7.14 12.31
CA ARG A 242 -2.81 7.21 11.93
C ARG A 242 -2.62 7.16 10.42
N SER A 243 -3.42 6.37 9.72
CA SER A 243 -3.32 6.21 8.27
C SER A 243 -3.83 7.45 7.53
N TYR A 244 -4.89 8.11 8.02
CA TYR A 244 -5.33 9.43 7.55
C TYR A 244 -4.30 10.54 7.83
N PHE A 245 -3.48 10.41 8.86
CA PHE A 245 -2.35 11.32 9.05
C PHE A 245 -1.22 11.04 8.05
N ALA A 246 -0.87 9.77 7.87
CA ALA A 246 0.11 9.35 6.88
C ALA A 246 -0.25 9.81 5.45
N PHE A 247 -1.54 9.93 5.12
CA PHE A 247 -2.02 10.51 3.87
C PHE A 247 -1.55 11.93 3.56
N HIS A 248 -1.44 12.74 4.60
CA HIS A 248 -1.20 14.18 4.49
C HIS A 248 0.26 14.53 4.63
N PHE A 249 0.92 13.81 5.53
CA PHE A 249 2.26 14.16 6.00
C PHE A 249 3.29 13.07 5.69
N GLY A 250 2.87 12.01 4.99
CA GLY A 250 3.55 10.72 5.01
C GLY A 250 3.59 10.15 6.42
N SER A 251 3.88 8.85 6.56
CA SER A 251 4.12 8.29 7.91
C SER A 251 5.51 8.70 8.48
N TYR A 252 6.15 9.72 7.89
CA TYR A 252 7.40 10.34 8.35
C TYR A 252 7.25 11.07 9.69
N LEU A 253 6.17 11.84 9.85
CA LEU A 253 5.92 12.56 11.11
C LEU A 253 5.49 11.62 12.24
N THR A 254 5.05 10.39 11.94
CA THR A 254 4.71 9.38 12.96
C THR A 254 5.92 8.60 13.49
N ASN A 255 7.04 8.58 12.76
CA ASN A 255 8.23 7.77 13.04
C ASN A 255 9.48 8.64 13.29
N LEU A 256 9.35 9.73 14.05
CA LEU A 256 10.50 10.54 14.47
C LEU A 256 11.45 9.72 15.37
N PRO A 257 12.77 9.97 15.35
CA PRO A 257 13.78 9.20 16.09
C PRO A 257 13.46 9.09 17.58
N GLY A 258 13.81 7.96 18.23
CA GLY A 258 13.43 7.64 19.61
C GLY A 258 13.65 8.75 20.65
N GLY A 259 14.77 9.49 20.59
CA GLY A 259 15.03 10.64 21.47
C GLY A 259 14.08 11.82 21.23
N LEU A 260 13.71 12.07 19.97
CA LEU A 260 12.73 13.09 19.59
C LEU A 260 11.29 12.58 19.81
N LYS A 261 11.03 11.27 19.72
CA LYS A 261 9.75 10.62 20.04
C LYS A 261 9.46 10.64 21.53
N ALA A 262 10.49 10.51 22.37
CA ALA A 262 10.42 10.69 23.83
C ALA A 262 10.29 12.18 24.21
N TYR A 263 11.06 13.07 23.58
CA TYR A 263 11.01 14.52 23.80
C TYR A 263 9.69 15.17 23.29
N LEU A 264 9.16 14.72 22.15
CA LEU A 264 7.88 15.15 21.58
C LEU A 264 6.67 14.39 22.11
N GLY A 265 6.89 13.20 22.69
CA GLY A 265 5.88 12.43 23.44
C GLY A 265 5.51 13.10 24.76
N SER A 266 6.40 13.96 25.28
CA SER A 266 6.18 14.76 26.48
C SER A 266 5.87 16.22 26.15
N HIS A 267 4.63 16.53 25.74
CA HIS A 267 4.06 17.90 25.66
C HIS A 267 4.22 18.61 24.28
N PRO A 268 3.62 19.80 24.11
CA PRO A 268 2.51 20.22 23.22
C PRO A 268 2.54 19.92 21.71
N LEU A 269 3.59 19.38 21.09
CA LEU A 269 3.65 19.18 19.64
C LEU A 269 2.92 17.91 19.16
N TYR A 270 2.80 16.87 19.98
CA TYR A 270 1.90 15.73 19.69
C TYR A 270 0.43 16.16 19.77
N LEU A 271 0.08 17.05 20.71
CA LEU A 271 -1.22 17.71 20.74
C LEU A 271 -1.39 18.70 19.58
N ALA A 272 -0.34 19.37 19.10
CA ALA A 272 -0.40 20.22 17.91
C ALA A 272 -0.48 19.42 16.61
N GLY A 273 0.15 18.24 16.54
CA GLY A 273 0.04 17.29 15.42
C GLY A 273 -1.30 16.57 15.41
N ALA A 274 -1.80 16.15 16.58
CA ALA A 274 -3.14 15.64 16.77
C ALA A 274 -4.21 16.73 16.58
N ALA A 275 -3.93 17.98 16.94
CA ALA A 275 -4.80 19.13 16.66
C ALA A 275 -4.69 19.58 15.21
N ALA A 276 -3.56 19.42 14.53
CA ALA A 276 -3.43 19.62 13.09
C ALA A 276 -4.12 18.47 12.31
N MET A 277 -4.09 17.23 12.83
CA MET A 277 -4.88 16.09 12.35
C MET A 277 -6.36 16.29 12.56
N ALA A 278 -6.77 16.70 13.76
CA ALA A 278 -8.13 17.04 14.09
C ALA A 278 -8.55 18.25 13.26
N LEU A 279 -7.73 19.28 13.09
CA LEU A 279 -8.04 20.45 12.25
C LEU A 279 -8.08 20.10 10.77
N THR A 280 -7.25 19.19 10.26
CA THR A 280 -7.26 18.79 8.84
C THR A 280 -8.38 17.82 8.55
N GLY A 281 -8.65 16.87 9.46
CA GLY A 281 -9.82 15.99 9.45
C GLY A 281 -11.11 16.78 9.65
N MET A 282 -11.15 17.74 10.56
CA MET A 282 -12.26 18.68 10.77
C MET A 282 -12.36 19.66 9.62
N VAL A 283 -11.29 20.07 8.94
CA VAL A 283 -11.35 20.88 7.72
C VAL A 283 -11.86 20.01 6.58
N ALA A 284 -11.44 18.76 6.43
CA ALA A 284 -11.96 17.85 5.41
C ALA A 284 -13.42 17.49 5.68
N ILE A 285 -13.80 17.22 6.93
CA ILE A 285 -15.16 16.98 7.41
C ILE A 285 -15.99 18.26 7.30
N PHE A 286 -15.46 19.43 7.66
CA PHE A 286 -16.15 20.72 7.50
C PHE A 286 -16.29 21.08 6.03
N CYS A 287 -15.30 20.84 5.17
CA CYS A 287 -15.40 21.00 3.72
C CYS A 287 -16.45 20.03 3.16
N THR A 288 -16.47 18.79 3.65
CA THR A 288 -17.44 17.75 3.32
C THR A 288 -18.86 18.17 3.72
N LEU A 289 -19.06 18.58 4.97
CA LEU A 289 -20.33 19.01 5.55
C LEU A 289 -20.80 20.35 4.99
N TRP A 290 -19.89 21.29 4.72
CA TRP A 290 -20.18 22.58 4.10
C TRP A 290 -20.50 22.43 2.62
N THR A 291 -19.80 21.57 1.89
CA THR A 291 -20.14 21.23 0.49
C THR A 291 -21.46 20.46 0.43
N ALA A 292 -21.70 19.54 1.39
CA ALA A 292 -22.97 18.84 1.51
C ALA A 292 -24.13 19.78 1.88
N ALA A 293 -23.94 20.71 2.82
CA ALA A 293 -24.93 21.68 3.28
C ALA A 293 -25.22 22.78 2.24
N SER A 294 -24.20 23.31 1.57
CA SER A 294 -24.36 24.28 0.47
C SER A 294 -25.03 23.70 -0.77
N LEU A 295 -25.09 22.36 -0.88
CA LEU A 295 -25.70 21.63 -2.00
C LEU A 295 -26.88 20.75 -1.58
N ALA A 296 -27.33 20.82 -0.32
CA ALA A 296 -28.46 20.05 0.20
C ALA A 296 -29.79 20.40 -0.50
N GLY A 297 -29.87 21.58 -1.14
CA GLY A 297 -31.03 22.02 -1.93
C GLY A 297 -30.94 21.81 -3.45
N GLY A 298 -29.83 21.31 -4.00
CA GLY A 298 -29.62 21.24 -5.46
C GLY A 298 -29.77 19.85 -6.07
N ARG A 299 -30.69 19.66 -7.02
CA ARG A 299 -30.81 18.43 -7.85
C ARG A 299 -29.76 18.33 -8.98
N SER A 300 -28.65 19.05 -8.88
CA SER A 300 -27.65 19.10 -9.96
C SER A 300 -26.77 17.85 -9.99
N PHE A 301 -26.28 17.48 -11.17
CA PHE A 301 -25.34 16.36 -11.34
C PHE A 301 -24.10 16.52 -10.44
N ARG A 302 -23.58 17.75 -10.32
CA ARG A 302 -22.43 18.05 -9.47
C ARG A 302 -22.71 17.77 -8.00
N ALA A 303 -23.88 18.15 -7.48
CA ALA A 303 -24.26 17.87 -6.09
C ALA A 303 -24.34 16.37 -5.83
N TRP A 304 -24.92 15.61 -6.76
CA TRP A 304 -24.96 14.16 -6.69
C TRP A 304 -23.57 13.52 -6.73
N ALA A 305 -22.69 13.96 -7.64
CA ALA A 305 -21.32 13.44 -7.76
C ALA A 305 -20.50 13.73 -6.49
N VAL A 306 -20.70 14.87 -5.83
CA VAL A 306 -20.06 15.13 -4.52
C VAL A 306 -20.56 14.15 -3.46
N ARG A 307 -21.88 13.93 -3.37
CA ARG A 307 -22.45 12.95 -2.42
C ARG A 307 -21.93 11.53 -2.66
N LEU A 308 -21.69 11.16 -3.91
CA LEU A 308 -21.01 9.91 -4.27
C LEU A 308 -19.58 9.84 -3.70
N LEU A 309 -18.77 10.88 -3.89
CA LEU A 309 -17.40 10.88 -3.35
C LEU A 309 -17.38 10.82 -1.81
N LEU A 310 -18.32 11.53 -1.17
CA LEU A 310 -18.49 11.50 0.28
C LEU A 310 -18.95 10.13 0.79
N GLY A 311 -19.94 9.53 0.14
CA GLY A 311 -20.42 8.21 0.52
C GLY A 311 -19.33 7.14 0.36
N MET A 312 -18.49 7.24 -0.68
CA MET A 312 -17.35 6.36 -0.86
C MET A 312 -16.32 6.52 0.27
N LEU A 313 -15.98 7.76 0.64
CA LEU A 313 -15.08 8.07 1.75
C LEU A 313 -15.60 7.47 3.07
N VAL A 314 -16.89 7.64 3.37
CA VAL A 314 -17.51 7.09 4.59
C VAL A 314 -17.54 5.57 4.56
N LEU A 315 -18.05 4.96 3.48
CA LEU A 315 -18.20 3.51 3.37
C LEU A 315 -16.87 2.78 3.57
N PHE A 316 -15.82 3.17 2.84
CA PHE A 316 -14.54 2.50 2.94
C PHE A 316 -13.84 2.78 4.28
N THR A 317 -14.06 3.95 4.89
CA THR A 317 -13.60 4.19 6.27
C THR A 317 -14.27 3.23 7.25
N LEU A 318 -15.58 3.00 7.13
CA LEU A 318 -16.31 2.04 7.96
C LEU A 318 -15.81 0.61 7.74
N ILE A 319 -15.55 0.22 6.49
CA ILE A 319 -14.96 -1.08 6.16
C ILE A 319 -13.58 -1.23 6.84
N PHE A 320 -12.73 -0.21 6.80
CA PHE A 320 -11.41 -0.25 7.45
C PHE A 320 -11.44 -0.18 8.97
N LEU A 321 -12.55 0.27 9.57
CA LEU A 321 -12.76 0.13 11.01
C LEU A 321 -13.19 -1.30 11.37
N ALA A 322 -14.04 -1.90 10.53
CA ALA A 322 -14.63 -3.21 10.75
C ALA A 322 -13.70 -4.38 10.40
N VAL A 323 -12.76 -4.18 9.48
CA VAL A 323 -11.79 -5.19 9.02
C VAL A 323 -10.40 -4.73 9.44
N ASP A 324 -9.57 -5.64 9.99
CA ASP A 324 -8.18 -5.30 10.25
C ASP A 324 -7.40 -5.11 8.93
N VAL A 325 -7.40 -3.87 8.46
CA VAL A 325 -6.63 -3.44 7.31
C VAL A 325 -5.37 -2.75 7.84
N SER A 326 -4.39 -3.58 8.19
CA SER A 326 -3.23 -3.22 8.99
C SER A 326 -2.19 -2.32 8.29
N THR A 327 -2.40 -1.90 7.04
CA THR A 327 -1.45 -1.04 6.30
C THR A 327 -2.11 0.16 5.63
N ALA A 328 -1.47 1.33 5.77
CA ALA A 328 -1.89 2.59 5.16
C ALA A 328 -2.02 2.51 3.62
N ALA A 329 -1.39 1.52 3.00
CA ALA A 329 -1.46 1.27 1.57
C ALA A 329 -2.88 0.94 1.07
N HIS A 330 -3.75 0.38 1.92
CA HIS A 330 -5.13 0.11 1.57
C HIS A 330 -6.01 1.35 1.55
N LEU A 331 -5.55 2.47 2.10
CA LEU A 331 -6.36 3.68 2.04
C LEU A 331 -6.46 4.26 0.61
N VAL A 332 -5.80 3.67 -0.39
CA VAL A 332 -5.94 4.07 -1.80
C VAL A 332 -7.40 4.10 -2.26
N PHE A 333 -8.28 3.26 -1.67
CA PHE A 333 -9.73 3.26 -1.91
C PHE A 333 -10.42 4.59 -1.55
N VAL A 334 -9.91 5.34 -0.59
CA VAL A 334 -10.48 6.63 -0.17
C VAL A 334 -9.67 7.83 -0.63
N TYR A 335 -8.42 7.62 -1.09
CA TYR A 335 -7.52 8.73 -1.40
C TYR A 335 -7.93 9.53 -2.64
N VAL A 336 -8.41 8.86 -3.69
CA VAL A 336 -8.87 9.55 -4.91
C VAL A 336 -10.09 10.45 -4.63
N PRO A 337 -11.18 9.96 -3.99
CA PRO A 337 -12.29 10.82 -3.55
C PRO A 337 -11.83 11.97 -2.67
N PHE A 338 -10.93 11.69 -1.72
CA PHE A 338 -10.37 12.69 -0.82
C PHE A 338 -9.71 13.85 -1.58
N LEU A 339 -8.75 13.56 -2.47
CA LEU A 339 -8.06 14.58 -3.27
C LEU A 339 -9.01 15.43 -4.10
N LEU A 340 -10.04 14.82 -4.68
CA LEU A 340 -11.02 15.52 -5.51
C LEU A 340 -11.87 16.49 -4.69
N LEU A 341 -12.28 16.09 -3.48
CA LEU A 341 -13.04 16.94 -2.56
C LEU A 341 -12.19 18.10 -2.04
N THR A 342 -10.93 17.85 -1.70
CA THR A 342 -9.97 18.90 -1.32
C THR A 342 -9.77 19.90 -2.45
N ALA A 343 -9.53 19.41 -3.67
CA ALA A 343 -9.36 20.24 -4.86
C ALA A 343 -10.62 21.06 -5.19
N LEU A 344 -11.80 20.46 -5.00
CA LEU A 344 -13.09 21.14 -5.17
C LEU A 344 -13.24 22.28 -4.18
N PHE A 345 -12.97 22.04 -2.90
CA PHE A 345 -12.99 23.07 -1.87
C PHE A 345 -12.04 24.23 -2.22
N LEU A 346 -10.79 23.94 -2.56
CA LEU A 346 -9.80 24.95 -2.94
C LEU A 346 -10.21 25.75 -4.19
N SER A 347 -10.93 25.10 -5.12
CA SER A 347 -11.44 25.77 -6.33
C SER A 347 -12.57 26.77 -6.03
N VAL A 348 -13.35 26.54 -4.98
CA VAL A 348 -14.46 27.42 -4.58
C VAL A 348 -14.01 28.48 -3.56
N SER A 349 -13.06 28.13 -2.68
CA SER A 349 -12.52 29.00 -1.63
C SER A 349 -11.48 29.97 -2.17
N GLN A 350 -11.92 31.05 -2.83
CA GLN A 350 -11.04 32.08 -3.42
C GLN A 350 -10.48 33.11 -2.43
N GLY A 351 -10.94 33.09 -1.18
CA GLY A 351 -10.52 34.04 -0.15
C GLY A 351 -9.10 33.79 0.39
N ARG A 352 -8.60 34.72 1.23
CA ARG A 352 -7.28 34.63 1.87
C ARG A 352 -7.02 33.28 2.56
N TYR A 353 -8.06 32.70 3.16
CA TYR A 353 -8.00 31.42 3.86
C TYR A 353 -7.82 30.22 2.91
N GLY A 354 -8.42 30.25 1.72
CA GLY A 354 -8.24 29.18 0.73
C GLY A 354 -6.85 29.19 0.10
N LYS A 355 -6.29 30.39 -0.15
CA LYS A 355 -4.89 30.54 -0.58
C LYS A 355 -3.90 30.11 0.50
N ALA A 356 -4.15 30.48 1.76
CA ALA A 356 -3.34 30.04 2.91
C ALA A 356 -3.40 28.52 3.09
N GLY A 357 -4.58 27.91 2.97
CA GLY A 357 -4.76 26.46 3.03
C GLY A 357 -4.00 25.73 1.92
N LEU A 358 -4.04 26.24 0.68
CA LEU A 358 -3.25 25.70 -0.43
C LEU A 358 -1.74 25.78 -0.16
N GLY A 359 -1.27 26.94 0.31
CA GLY A 359 0.14 27.16 0.66
C GLY A 359 0.61 26.21 1.76
N LEU A 360 -0.20 26.01 2.79
CA LEU A 360 0.07 25.07 3.87
C LEU A 360 0.12 23.63 3.37
N LEU A 361 -0.88 23.17 2.60
CA LEU A 361 -0.89 21.82 2.03
C LEU A 361 0.31 21.55 1.12
N ALA A 362 0.70 22.54 0.30
CA ALA A 362 1.89 22.44 -0.54
C ALA A 362 3.17 22.36 0.29
N LEU A 363 3.33 23.23 1.30
CA LEU A 363 4.47 23.23 2.21
C LEU A 363 4.60 21.88 2.92
N LEU A 364 3.50 21.38 3.48
CA LEU A 364 3.47 20.09 4.18
C LEU A 364 3.82 18.93 3.25
N SER A 365 3.30 18.95 2.02
CA SER A 365 3.63 17.94 1.01
C SER A 365 5.12 17.95 0.66
N VAL A 366 5.72 19.15 0.49
CA VAL A 366 7.15 19.31 0.22
C VAL A 366 8.01 18.82 1.40
N VAL A 367 7.67 19.19 2.64
CA VAL A 367 8.38 18.72 3.84
C VAL A 367 8.33 17.20 3.95
N SER A 368 7.16 16.62 3.68
CA SER A 368 6.93 15.18 3.75
C SER A 368 7.70 14.42 2.65
N LEU A 369 7.72 14.97 1.43
CA LEU A 369 8.54 14.42 0.33
C LEU A 369 10.04 14.55 0.61
N ALA A 370 10.49 15.65 1.19
CA ALA A 370 11.88 15.82 1.59
C ALA A 370 12.28 14.77 2.64
N ALA A 371 11.38 14.46 3.60
CA ALA A 371 11.57 13.38 4.54
C ALA A 371 11.61 12.00 3.84
N HIS A 372 10.80 11.80 2.80
CA HIS A 372 10.78 10.57 1.99
C HIS A 372 12.10 10.23 1.31
N TYR A 373 12.69 11.22 0.65
CA TYR A 373 13.95 11.01 -0.06
C TYR A 373 15.15 10.97 0.88
N ARG A 374 15.06 11.57 2.07
CA ARG A 374 16.16 11.55 3.06
C ARG A 374 16.12 10.32 3.97
N SER A 375 14.97 9.67 4.13
CA SER A 375 14.83 8.51 5.01
C SER A 375 15.17 7.21 4.27
N PRO A 376 16.24 6.49 4.68
CA PRO A 376 16.61 5.21 4.07
C PRO A 376 15.62 4.07 4.44
N GLN A 377 14.89 4.22 5.55
CA GLN A 377 14.23 3.13 6.29
C GLN A 377 12.69 3.17 6.24
N PHE A 378 12.10 3.82 5.24
CA PHE A 378 10.65 4.12 5.23
C PHE A 378 10.04 3.94 3.82
N PRO A 379 8.75 3.55 3.66
CA PRO A 379 7.62 3.43 4.65
C PRO A 379 7.59 2.22 5.55
N HIS A 380 8.32 1.20 5.19
CA HIS A 380 8.55 0.03 6.02
C HIS A 380 9.97 0.15 6.53
N GLU A 381 10.22 -0.22 7.79
CA GLU A 381 11.56 -0.42 8.31
C GLU A 381 12.34 -1.35 7.36
N ARG A 382 13.05 -0.77 6.38
CA ARG A 382 13.67 -1.52 5.29
C ARG A 382 15.05 -1.94 5.75
N ALA A 383 15.19 -3.21 6.10
CA ALA A 383 16.47 -3.84 6.24
C ALA A 383 17.28 -3.80 4.93
N ASP A 384 18.60 -3.75 5.04
CA ASP A 384 19.53 -3.77 3.91
C ASP A 384 19.76 -5.20 3.39
N TRP A 385 18.71 -5.75 2.78
CA TRP A 385 18.75 -7.07 2.12
C TRP A 385 19.81 -7.16 1.03
N ARG A 386 20.16 -6.02 0.40
CA ARG A 386 21.21 -5.95 -0.62
C ARG A 386 22.58 -6.19 0.00
N ALA A 387 22.87 -5.60 1.15
CA ALA A 387 24.11 -5.84 1.88
C ALA A 387 24.15 -7.26 2.47
N ALA A 388 23.04 -7.76 3.01
CA ALA A 388 22.94 -9.14 3.50
C ALA A 388 23.18 -10.19 2.40
N GLY A 389 22.58 -9.99 1.22
CA GLY A 389 22.82 -10.86 0.05
C GLY A 389 24.28 -10.84 -0.40
N ARG A 390 24.92 -9.66 -0.43
CA ARG A 390 26.35 -9.53 -0.74
C ARG A 390 27.26 -10.20 0.29
N LEU A 391 26.90 -10.10 1.58
CA LEU A 391 27.63 -10.79 2.66
C LEU A 391 27.62 -12.29 2.41
N LEU A 392 26.44 -12.88 2.24
CA LEU A 392 26.30 -14.31 1.95
C LEU A 392 27.06 -14.67 0.68
N GLN A 393 26.83 -13.98 -0.43
CA GLN A 393 27.53 -14.28 -1.68
C GLN A 393 29.06 -14.26 -1.54
N SER A 394 29.61 -13.36 -0.71
CA SER A 394 31.07 -13.26 -0.50
C SER A 394 31.67 -14.31 0.43
N GLN A 395 30.87 -14.92 1.30
CA GLN A 395 31.35 -15.81 2.36
C GLN A 395 30.75 -17.22 2.30
N TRP A 396 29.72 -17.43 1.48
CA TRP A 396 29.05 -18.71 1.29
C TRP A 396 30.02 -19.73 0.69
N GLN A 397 30.02 -20.95 1.24
CA GLN A 397 30.80 -22.07 0.73
C GLN A 397 29.90 -23.28 0.51
N PRO A 398 30.32 -24.23 -0.36
CA PRO A 398 29.63 -25.50 -0.50
C PRO A 398 29.48 -26.21 0.85
N GLY A 399 28.26 -26.64 1.16
CA GLY A 399 27.92 -27.30 2.43
C GLY A 399 27.30 -26.39 3.48
N ASP A 400 27.34 -25.07 3.30
CA ASP A 400 26.64 -24.13 4.19
C ASP A 400 25.12 -24.36 4.19
N ALA A 401 24.49 -24.18 5.36
CA ALA A 401 23.04 -24.14 5.49
C ALA A 401 22.56 -22.74 5.87
N LEU A 402 21.37 -22.36 5.40
CA LEU A 402 20.67 -21.14 5.76
C LEU A 402 19.41 -21.46 6.57
N PHE A 403 19.40 -21.02 7.82
CA PHE A 403 18.27 -21.13 8.72
C PHE A 403 17.54 -19.78 8.81
N MET A 404 16.28 -19.73 8.39
CA MET A 404 15.48 -18.49 8.43
C MET A 404 14.43 -18.55 9.53
N LEU A 405 14.54 -17.62 10.50
CA LEU A 405 13.63 -17.54 11.65
C LEU A 405 12.26 -16.94 11.31
N ARG A 406 12.14 -16.20 10.20
CA ARG A 406 10.88 -15.60 9.73
C ARG A 406 10.46 -16.14 8.36
N ALA A 407 9.17 -15.92 8.07
CA ALA A 407 8.40 -16.37 6.91
C ALA A 407 9.17 -16.49 5.59
N ARG A 408 8.73 -17.47 4.78
CA ARG A 408 9.14 -17.75 3.39
C ARG A 408 9.24 -16.51 2.48
N ASP A 409 8.59 -15.40 2.82
CA ASP A 409 8.64 -14.16 2.05
C ASP A 409 10.03 -13.49 2.04
N ALA A 410 10.78 -13.62 3.13
CA ALA A 410 12.13 -13.09 3.25
C ALA A 410 13.13 -13.82 2.33
N TRP A 411 12.91 -15.12 2.10
CA TRP A 411 13.71 -15.94 1.18
C TRP A 411 13.71 -15.34 -0.23
N TYR A 412 12.54 -14.97 -0.73
CA TYR A 412 12.40 -14.39 -2.07
C TYR A 412 13.15 -13.06 -2.23
N THR A 413 13.18 -12.26 -1.17
CA THR A 413 13.95 -11.00 -1.16
C THR A 413 15.45 -11.27 -1.15
N LEU A 414 15.91 -12.25 -0.38
CA LEU A 414 17.31 -12.64 -0.36
C LEU A 414 17.77 -13.26 -1.68
N LYS A 415 16.98 -14.17 -2.26
CA LYS A 415 17.21 -14.80 -3.57
C LYS A 415 17.32 -13.77 -4.69
N PHE A 416 16.65 -12.62 -4.58
CA PHE A 416 16.83 -11.53 -5.53
C PHE A 416 18.26 -10.96 -5.54
N TYR A 417 18.91 -10.87 -4.37
CA TYR A 417 20.28 -10.36 -4.23
C TYR A 417 21.36 -11.43 -4.32
N TYR A 418 21.01 -12.68 -4.09
CA TYR A 418 21.88 -13.84 -4.30
C TYR A 418 21.14 -14.90 -5.12
N PRO A 419 21.09 -14.77 -6.47
CA PRO A 419 20.30 -15.64 -7.33
C PRO A 419 20.72 -17.12 -7.33
N ASP A 420 21.99 -17.41 -7.04
CA ASP A 420 22.53 -18.77 -7.00
C ASP A 420 22.16 -19.51 -5.69
N LEU A 421 21.50 -18.84 -4.74
CA LEU A 421 21.06 -19.44 -3.50
C LEU A 421 19.92 -20.44 -3.76
N THR A 422 20.18 -21.72 -3.51
CA THR A 422 19.25 -22.83 -3.77
C THR A 422 18.31 -23.10 -2.59
N GLU A 423 17.06 -23.47 -2.86
CA GLU A 423 16.10 -23.84 -1.81
C GLU A 423 16.56 -25.05 -0.97
N GLU A 424 17.45 -25.90 -1.49
CA GLU A 424 18.04 -27.02 -0.76
C GLU A 424 18.84 -26.58 0.47
N ALA A 425 19.42 -25.37 0.43
CA ALA A 425 20.16 -24.81 1.55
C ALA A 425 19.23 -24.16 2.60
N LEU A 426 17.94 -24.04 2.32
CA LEU A 426 16.99 -23.31 3.15
C LEU A 426 16.29 -24.23 4.15
N TYR A 427 16.51 -23.94 5.43
CA TYR A 427 15.84 -24.58 6.55
C TYR A 427 14.91 -23.60 7.24
N GLN A 428 13.65 -23.99 7.40
CA GLN A 428 12.62 -23.17 8.05
C GLN A 428 11.86 -23.98 9.11
N PRO A 429 11.49 -23.34 10.23
CA PRO A 429 10.52 -23.93 11.15
C PRO A 429 9.17 -24.16 10.45
N ARG A 430 8.52 -25.30 10.67
CA ARG A 430 7.11 -25.50 10.26
C ARG A 430 6.25 -24.43 10.92
N HIS A 431 5.66 -23.58 10.08
CA HIS A 431 4.73 -22.55 10.51
C HIS A 431 3.33 -23.15 10.68
N ASP A 432 3.00 -23.59 11.89
CA ASP A 432 1.60 -23.65 12.30
C ASP A 432 1.12 -22.21 12.54
N SER A 433 0.03 -21.86 11.88
CA SER A 433 -0.34 -20.50 11.52
C SER A 433 -0.64 -19.54 12.70
N VAL A 434 -0.28 -18.26 12.49
CA VAL A 434 -0.83 -17.00 13.06
C VAL A 434 -0.37 -16.52 14.47
N SER A 435 0.03 -15.24 14.50
CA SER A 435 0.01 -14.26 15.61
C SER A 435 0.56 -14.65 17.00
N ALA A 436 1.83 -15.03 17.10
CA ALA A 436 2.50 -15.12 18.40
C ALA A 436 3.09 -13.76 18.81
N GLY A 437 2.81 -13.28 20.03
CA GLY A 437 3.48 -12.11 20.63
C GLY A 437 4.98 -12.37 20.87
N ALA A 438 5.79 -11.33 21.13
CA ALA A 438 7.25 -11.47 21.29
C ALA A 438 7.67 -12.54 22.32
N ALA A 439 6.96 -12.62 23.46
CA ALA A 439 7.21 -13.63 24.49
C ALA A 439 6.88 -15.07 24.06
N GLU A 440 5.85 -15.24 23.23
CA GLU A 440 5.42 -16.53 22.70
C GLU A 440 6.33 -16.98 21.55
N ARG A 441 6.99 -16.04 20.85
CA ARG A 441 8.06 -16.31 19.87
C ARG A 441 9.34 -16.80 20.55
N SER A 442 9.77 -16.18 21.65
CA SER A 442 10.88 -16.70 22.46
C SER A 442 10.59 -18.09 23.03
N ALA A 443 9.34 -18.37 23.42
CA ALA A 443 8.93 -19.70 23.88
C ALA A 443 8.88 -20.74 22.74
N ARG A 444 8.37 -20.39 21.55
CA ARG A 444 8.41 -21.25 20.35
C ARG A 444 9.84 -21.51 19.90
N TRP A 445 10.72 -20.53 19.99
CA TRP A 445 12.15 -20.72 19.73
C TRP A 445 12.80 -21.67 20.75
N ALA A 446 12.53 -21.51 22.04
CA ALA A 446 12.97 -22.45 23.07
C ALA A 446 12.41 -23.87 22.87
N GLN A 447 11.26 -24.01 22.19
CA GLN A 447 10.69 -25.27 21.77
C GLN A 447 11.37 -25.84 20.51
N TYR A 448 11.80 -24.99 19.57
CA TYR A 448 12.60 -25.38 18.40
C TYR A 448 14.02 -25.82 18.77
N GLN A 449 14.68 -25.09 19.69
CA GLN A 449 15.93 -25.53 20.31
C GLN A 449 15.77 -26.89 21.01
N ARG A 450 14.62 -27.13 21.67
CA ARG A 450 14.33 -28.42 22.33
C ARG A 450 14.03 -29.57 21.37
N THR A 451 13.68 -29.31 20.11
CA THR A 451 13.27 -30.36 19.16
C THR A 451 14.41 -30.87 18.29
N ARG A 452 15.62 -31.13 18.84
CA ARG A 452 16.81 -31.79 18.20
C ARG A 452 17.31 -31.26 16.83
N ARG A 453 16.53 -30.49 16.08
CA ARG A 453 16.73 -30.18 14.64
C ARG A 453 17.77 -29.11 14.35
N PHE A 454 18.03 -28.17 15.26
CA PHE A 454 19.05 -27.14 15.04
C PHE A 454 20.46 -27.67 15.36
N ASP A 455 20.58 -28.51 16.38
CA ASP A 455 21.84 -29.21 16.68
C ASP A 455 22.17 -30.21 15.57
N ASP A 456 21.16 -30.88 15.01
CA ASP A 456 21.33 -31.71 13.81
C ASP A 456 21.83 -30.87 12.62
N LEU A 457 21.30 -29.65 12.41
CA LEU A 457 21.80 -28.74 11.36
C LEU A 457 23.28 -28.35 11.56
N LEU A 458 23.68 -28.02 12.79
CA LEU A 458 25.09 -27.70 13.09
C LEU A 458 26.01 -28.93 13.02
N ARG A 459 25.46 -30.14 13.15
CA ARG A 459 26.18 -31.40 12.99
C ARG A 459 26.38 -31.75 11.51
N ASP A 460 25.33 -31.58 10.71
CA ASP A 460 25.27 -31.98 9.32
C ASP A 460 25.95 -30.96 8.39
N HIS A 461 26.01 -29.69 8.81
CA HIS A 461 26.60 -28.60 8.03
C HIS A 461 27.82 -28.00 8.73
N PRO A 462 28.94 -27.76 8.02
CA PRO A 462 30.13 -27.14 8.59
C PRO A 462 29.87 -25.72 9.11
N ARG A 463 28.94 -25.00 8.47
CA ARG A 463 28.55 -23.63 8.83
C ARG A 463 27.05 -23.44 8.63
N VAL A 464 26.42 -22.77 9.58
CA VAL A 464 25.00 -22.43 9.54
C VAL A 464 24.86 -20.91 9.62
N TRP A 465 24.22 -20.35 8.61
CA TRP A 465 23.82 -18.96 8.57
C TRP A 465 22.41 -18.83 9.15
N VAL A 466 22.23 -17.98 10.15
CA VAL A 466 20.93 -17.70 10.75
C VAL A 466 20.52 -16.29 10.35
N LEU A 467 19.38 -16.18 9.68
CA LEU A 467 18.77 -14.90 9.34
C LEU A 467 17.65 -14.61 10.35
N GLU A 468 17.89 -13.65 11.24
CA GLU A 468 16.90 -13.12 12.17
C GLU A 468 16.34 -11.80 11.66
N SER A 469 15.05 -11.55 11.90
CA SER A 469 14.41 -10.30 11.51
C SER A 469 13.65 -9.61 12.65
N ASP A 470 14.01 -9.79 13.91
CA ASP A 470 13.53 -9.02 15.07
C ASP A 470 14.75 -8.91 16.00
N ALA A 471 14.96 -7.81 16.71
CA ALA A 471 16.09 -7.72 17.65
C ALA A 471 15.77 -8.56 18.91
N GLY A 472 16.36 -9.74 19.05
CA GLY A 472 16.16 -10.51 20.29
C GLY A 472 16.72 -11.93 20.33
N TRP A 473 17.29 -12.47 19.26
CA TRP A 473 17.96 -13.75 19.32
C TRP A 473 19.43 -13.58 19.66
N ASP A 474 19.81 -14.14 20.81
CA ASP A 474 21.21 -14.32 21.14
C ASP A 474 21.68 -15.69 20.59
N PRO A 475 22.74 -15.71 19.76
CA PRO A 475 23.30 -16.96 19.27
C PRO A 475 23.76 -17.85 20.43
N PRO A 476 23.50 -19.18 20.40
CA PRO A 476 23.83 -20.11 21.49
C PRO A 476 25.33 -20.38 21.68
N GLY A 477 26.22 -19.57 21.10
CA GLY A 477 27.67 -19.74 21.12
C GLY A 477 28.41 -18.58 20.45
N PRO A 478 29.74 -18.70 20.26
CA PRO A 478 30.50 -17.77 19.42
C PRO A 478 29.86 -17.74 18.03
N ALA A 479 29.37 -16.57 17.62
CA ALA A 479 28.81 -16.37 16.29
C ALA A 479 29.28 -15.03 15.76
N GLN A 480 29.70 -15.01 14.49
CA GLN A 480 29.92 -13.74 13.81
C GLN A 480 28.56 -13.17 13.42
N SER A 481 28.31 -11.92 13.81
CA SER A 481 26.99 -11.29 13.67
C SER A 481 27.10 -9.98 12.92
N TRP A 482 26.17 -9.73 12.01
CA TRP A 482 26.08 -8.51 11.21
C TRP A 482 24.67 -7.94 11.33
N ASP A 483 24.57 -6.64 11.59
CA ASP A 483 23.31 -5.90 11.65
C ASP A 483 23.11 -5.13 10.34
N PHE A 484 21.99 -5.40 9.66
CA PHE A 484 21.60 -4.77 8.40
C PHE A 484 20.41 -3.82 8.57
N GLY A 485 20.18 -3.35 9.79
CA GLY A 485 19.14 -2.41 10.12
C GLY A 485 17.92 -3.08 10.74
N PRO A 486 16.78 -2.37 10.77
CA PRO A 486 15.65 -2.79 11.58
C PRO A 486 15.15 -4.14 11.09
N ASN A 487 15.03 -5.07 12.03
CA ASN A 487 14.46 -6.39 11.75
C ASN A 487 15.27 -7.15 10.68
N LEU A 488 16.61 -7.03 10.64
CA LEU A 488 17.50 -7.95 9.93
C LEU A 488 18.89 -8.04 10.57
N GLN A 489 19.15 -9.18 11.19
CA GLN A 489 20.46 -9.59 11.65
C GLN A 489 20.84 -10.91 10.97
N VAL A 490 22.12 -11.04 10.66
CA VAL A 490 22.68 -12.26 10.07
C VAL A 490 23.76 -12.77 10.99
N HIS A 491 23.67 -14.04 11.36
CA HIS A 491 24.65 -14.69 12.21
C HIS A 491 25.26 -15.87 11.46
N ARG A 492 26.56 -16.08 11.63
CA ARG A 492 27.27 -17.26 11.14
C ARG A 492 27.79 -18.05 12.32
N LEU A 493 27.41 -19.32 12.38
CA LEU A 493 27.87 -20.28 13.37
C LEU A 493 28.71 -21.33 12.66
N GLU A 494 29.87 -21.65 13.22
CA GLU A 494 30.73 -22.72 12.72
C GLU A 494 30.61 -23.95 13.62
N ARG A 495 30.74 -25.13 13.01
CA ARG A 495 30.67 -26.41 13.75
C ARG A 495 31.69 -26.51 14.89
N SER A 496 32.83 -25.83 14.79
CA SER A 496 33.85 -25.77 15.85
C SER A 496 33.46 -24.91 17.05
N ASP A 497 32.48 -24.01 16.90
CA ASP A 497 32.04 -23.07 17.94
C ASP A 497 31.07 -23.70 18.95
N SER A 498 30.65 -24.96 18.73
CA SER A 498 29.65 -25.61 19.55
C SER A 498 30.21 -26.10 20.90
N ARG A 499 30.17 -25.23 21.92
CA ARG A 499 29.93 -25.66 23.31
C ARG A 499 28.51 -26.25 23.50
N VAL A 500 27.68 -26.20 22.46
CA VAL A 500 26.31 -26.72 22.41
C VAL A 500 26.28 -28.25 22.34
N LEU A 501 27.25 -28.89 21.66
CA LEU A 501 27.30 -30.37 21.58
C LEU A 501 27.60 -31.02 22.94
N SER A 502 28.38 -30.37 23.82
CA SER A 502 28.75 -30.95 25.11
C SER A 502 27.62 -30.97 26.14
N ALA A 503 26.57 -30.15 25.99
CA ALA A 503 25.43 -30.16 26.90
C ALA A 503 24.39 -31.25 26.53
N ALA A 504 24.33 -31.65 25.25
CA ALA A 504 23.44 -32.70 24.76
C ALA A 504 23.98 -34.12 25.03
N GLU A 505 25.31 -34.27 25.16
CA GLU A 505 25.93 -35.56 25.51
C GLU A 505 25.94 -35.85 27.03
N THR A 506 25.59 -34.87 27.88
CA THR A 506 25.61 -35.01 29.34
C THR A 506 24.24 -34.98 30.01
N ALA A 507 23.15 -34.99 29.26
CA ALA A 507 21.81 -35.18 29.82
C ALA A 507 21.45 -36.68 29.82
N PRO A 508 21.22 -37.33 30.98
CA PRO A 508 20.85 -38.74 31.06
C PRO A 508 19.50 -39.06 30.42
#